data_AF-A0A968LWS9-F1
#
_entry.id   AF-A0A968LWS9-F1
#
_cell.length_a   1.000
_cell.length_b   1.000
_cell.length_c   1.000
_cell.angle_alpha   90.00
_cell.angle_beta   90.00
_cell.angle_gamma   90.00
#
_symmetry.space_group_name_H-M   'P 1'
#
loop_
_entity.id
_entity.type
_entity.pdbx_description
1 polymer ?
#
loop_
_entity_poly.entity_id
_entity_poly.type
_entity_poly.pdbx_seq_one_letter_code
_entity_poly.pdbx_strand_id
1 'polypeptide(L)'
;MFKVITPKLSQSFDRWTDALDMARSLMSECKWFDEIRILEDGALVWTYSKSHKYPQFIGAGTYDRLARRFLLEATLEAENLEERSE
;
A
#
# COMPACT_ATOMS: atom_id res chain seq x y z
N MET A 1 11.48 0.35 -1.52
CA MET A 1 10.70 1.60 -1.66
C MET A 1 9.38 1.28 -2.34
N PHE A 2 8.28 1.90 -1.92
CA PHE A 2 6.96 1.74 -2.50
C PHE A 2 6.58 2.94 -3.36
N LYS A 3 5.80 2.72 -4.41
CA LYS A 3 5.31 3.79 -5.28
C LYS A 3 3.84 3.59 -5.61
N VAL A 4 3.01 4.55 -5.22
CA VAL A 4 1.59 4.61 -5.56
C VAL A 4 1.44 5.35 -6.88
N ILE A 5 0.81 4.72 -7.85
CA ILE A 5 0.56 5.28 -9.18
C ILE A 5 -0.93 5.23 -9.49
N THR A 6 -1.46 6.38 -9.92
CA THR A 6 -2.77 6.55 -10.54
C THR A 6 -2.61 7.41 -11.80
N PRO A 7 -3.64 7.62 -12.61
CA PRO A 7 -3.57 8.56 -13.75
C PRO A 7 -3.22 10.00 -13.34
N LYS A 8 -3.46 10.39 -12.09
CA LYS A 8 -3.29 11.77 -11.59
C LYS A 8 -2.20 11.92 -10.53
N LEU A 9 -1.67 10.82 -10.00
CA LEU A 9 -0.73 10.82 -8.90
C LEU A 9 0.38 9.80 -9.16
N SER A 10 1.61 10.18 -8.85
CA SER A 10 2.75 9.28 -8.79
C SER A 10 3.59 9.70 -7.58
N GLN A 11 3.48 8.97 -6.48
CA GLN A 11 4.14 9.30 -5.22
C GLN A 11 4.87 8.08 -4.64
N SER A 12 6.06 8.33 -4.09
CA SER A 12 6.89 7.31 -3.45
C SER A 12 6.79 7.38 -1.94
N PHE A 13 6.92 6.22 -1.29
CA PHE A 13 6.86 6.03 0.16
C PHE A 13 7.92 5.01 0.57
N ASP A 14 8.48 5.16 1.76
CA ASP A 14 9.44 4.20 2.30
C ASP A 14 8.76 3.02 2.99
N ARG A 15 7.64 3.28 3.68
CA ARG A 15 6.84 2.28 4.41
C ARG A 15 5.74 1.69 3.53
N TRP A 16 5.44 0.42 3.76
CA TRP A 16 4.32 -0.25 3.09
C TRP A 16 2.98 0.33 3.57
N THR A 17 2.84 0.58 4.87
CA THR A 17 1.60 1.14 5.45
C THR A 17 1.23 2.48 4.84
N ASP A 18 2.19 3.39 4.69
CA ASP A 18 1.95 4.73 4.15
C ASP A 18 1.48 4.67 2.68
N ALA A 19 2.10 3.80 1.88
CA ALA A 19 1.69 3.56 0.50
C ALA A 19 0.27 2.95 0.42
N LEU A 20 -0.03 2.01 1.32
CA LEU A 20 -1.33 1.35 1.39
C LEU A 20 -2.44 2.33 1.81
N ASP A 21 -2.18 3.21 2.78
CA ASP A 21 -3.13 4.21 3.26
C ASP A 21 -3.40 5.27 2.21
N MET A 22 -2.36 5.74 1.51
CA MET A 22 -2.54 6.62 0.34
C MET A 22 -3.36 5.93 -0.75
N ALA A 23 -3.09 4.66 -1.08
CA ALA A 23 -3.87 3.95 -2.08
C ALA A 23 -5.35 3.78 -1.66
N ARG A 24 -5.60 3.54 -0.36
CA ARG A 24 -6.95 3.41 0.20
C ARG A 24 -7.75 4.70 0.16
N SER A 25 -7.14 5.83 0.50
CA SER A 25 -7.82 7.14 0.44
C SER A 25 -8.29 7.45 -0.99
N LEU A 26 -7.46 7.12 -1.97
CA LEU A 26 -7.73 7.30 -3.40
C LEU A 26 -8.80 6.35 -3.97
N MET A 27 -9.14 5.24 -3.29
CA MET A 27 -10.17 4.30 -3.77
C MET A 27 -11.53 4.97 -3.96
N SER A 28 -11.86 5.94 -3.09
CA SER A 28 -13.11 6.69 -3.13
C SER A 28 -13.22 7.60 -4.37
N GLU A 29 -12.08 8.15 -4.81
CA GLU A 29 -11.97 9.05 -5.96
C GLU A 29 -11.80 8.32 -7.30
N CYS A 30 -11.57 7.01 -7.25
CA CYS A 30 -11.30 6.17 -8.41
C CYS A 30 -12.54 6.08 -9.32
N LYS A 31 -12.39 6.45 -10.60
CA LYS A 31 -13.44 6.28 -11.62
C LYS A 31 -13.46 4.87 -12.19
N TRP A 32 -14.47 4.52 -12.98
CA TRP A 32 -14.67 3.15 -13.50
C TRP A 32 -13.48 2.57 -14.28
N PHE A 33 -12.73 3.42 -14.98
CA PHE A 33 -11.55 3.02 -15.77
C PHE A 33 -10.22 3.35 -15.08
N ASP A 34 -10.27 3.96 -13.89
CA ASP A 34 -9.06 4.29 -13.16
C ASP A 34 -8.56 3.05 -12.41
N GLU A 35 -7.24 2.97 -12.28
CA GLU A 35 -6.57 1.92 -11.54
C GLU A 35 -5.55 2.56 -10.60
N ILE A 36 -5.50 2.05 -9.38
CA ILE A 36 -4.52 2.42 -8.36
C ILE A 36 -3.54 1.26 -8.27
N ARG A 37 -2.27 1.54 -8.46
CA ARG A 37 -1.20 0.54 -8.45
C ARG A 37 -0.19 0.89 -7.38
N ILE A 38 0.26 -0.11 -6.63
CA ILE A 38 1.44 0.02 -5.76
C ILE A 38 2.55 -0.85 -6.33
N LEU A 39 3.69 -0.22 -6.58
CA LEU A 39 4.91 -0.87 -6.99
C LEU A 39 5.87 -0.95 -5.81
N GLU A 40 6.53 -2.08 -5.63
CA GLU A 40 7.67 -2.25 -4.73
C GLU A 40 8.92 -2.42 -5.59
N ASP A 41 9.87 -1.48 -5.49
CA ASP A 41 11.13 -1.51 -6.24
C ASP A 41 10.93 -1.71 -7.77
N GLY A 42 9.85 -1.12 -8.30
CA GLY A 42 9.47 -1.19 -9.71
C GLY A 42 8.61 -2.39 -10.11
N ALA A 43 8.36 -3.35 -9.21
CA ALA A 43 7.47 -4.48 -9.44
C ALA A 43 6.06 -4.17 -8.94
N LEU A 44 5.03 -4.41 -9.77
CA LEU A 44 3.64 -4.29 -9.34
C LEU A 44 3.32 -5.36 -8.29
N VAL A 45 2.92 -4.96 -7.09
CA VAL A 45 2.62 -5.87 -5.98
C VAL A 45 1.16 -5.82 -5.53
N TRP A 46 0.48 -4.71 -5.81
CA TRP A 46 -0.90 -4.50 -5.42
C TRP A 46 -1.62 -3.62 -6.43
N THR A 47 -2.87 -3.93 -6.72
CA THR A 47 -3.72 -3.11 -7.58
C THR A 47 -5.17 -3.05 -7.08
N TYR A 48 -5.83 -1.92 -7.34
CA TYR A 48 -7.26 -1.74 -7.15
C TYR A 48 -7.87 -1.02 -8.35
N SER A 49 -9.03 -1.50 -8.79
CA SER A 49 -9.89 -0.85 -9.76
C SER A 49 -11.35 -1.09 -9.37
N LYS A 50 -12.26 -0.21 -9.77
CA LYS A 50 -13.69 -0.36 -9.47
C LYS A 50 -14.36 -1.58 -10.12
N SER A 51 -13.73 -2.18 -11.12
CA SER A 51 -14.22 -3.41 -11.74
C SER A 51 -14.04 -4.65 -10.85
N HIS A 52 -13.16 -4.58 -9.85
CA HIS A 52 -12.89 -5.66 -8.92
C HIS A 52 -13.47 -5.36 -7.54
N LYS A 53 -14.19 -6.33 -6.94
CA LYS A 53 -14.78 -6.20 -5.60
C LYS A 53 -13.71 -6.02 -4.51
N TYR A 54 -12.53 -6.59 -4.72
CA TYR A 54 -11.43 -6.57 -3.77
C TYR A 54 -10.12 -6.20 -4.47
N PRO A 55 -9.20 -5.53 -3.76
CA PRO A 55 -7.85 -5.34 -4.26
C PRO A 55 -7.15 -6.66 -4.55
N GLN A 56 -6.23 -6.63 -5.50
CA GLN A 56 -5.49 -7.80 -5.95
C GLN A 56 -4.02 -7.67 -5.56
N PHE A 57 -3.47 -8.77 -5.04
CA PHE A 57 -2.04 -8.91 -4.79
C PHE A 57 -1.42 -9.63 -5.98
N ILE A 58 -0.31 -9.10 -6.50
CA ILE A 58 0.29 -9.57 -7.73
C ILE A 58 1.60 -10.30 -7.42
N GLY A 59 1.72 -11.53 -7.92
CA GLY A 59 2.89 -12.38 -7.71
C GLY A 59 2.73 -13.41 -6.57
N ALA A 60 3.50 -14.49 -6.66
CA ALA A 60 3.46 -15.57 -5.68
C ALA A 60 4.03 -15.12 -4.33
N GLY A 61 3.30 -15.36 -3.24
CA GLY A 61 3.71 -15.00 -1.88
C GLY A 61 3.67 -13.50 -1.56
N THR A 62 3.23 -12.66 -2.51
CA THR A 62 3.18 -11.20 -2.33
C THR A 62 2.28 -10.80 -1.17
N TYR A 63 1.11 -11.43 -1.05
CA TYR A 63 0.19 -11.20 0.07
C TYR A 63 0.87 -11.48 1.41
N ASP A 64 1.39 -12.70 1.61
CA ASP A 64 1.99 -13.11 2.89
C ASP A 64 3.16 -12.21 3.28
N ARG A 65 3.99 -11.84 2.31
CA ARG A 65 5.14 -10.95 2.53
C ARG A 65 4.68 -9.55 2.94
N LEU A 66 3.69 -8.97 2.26
CA LEU A 66 3.17 -7.64 2.57
C LEU A 66 2.38 -7.63 3.89
N ALA A 67 1.66 -8.71 4.21
CA ALA A 67 1.00 -8.87 5.51
C ALA A 67 2.02 -8.92 6.65
N ARG A 68 3.13 -9.65 6.49
CA ARG A 68 4.23 -9.66 7.47
C ARG A 68 4.86 -8.27 7.64
N ARG A 69 5.11 -7.54 6.53
CA ARG A 69 5.60 -6.16 6.60
C ARG A 69 4.64 -5.24 7.36
N PHE A 70 3.34 -5.35 7.09
CA PHE A 70 2.32 -4.56 7.80
C PHE A 70 2.39 -4.79 9.31
N LEU A 71 2.47 -6.05 9.75
CA LEU A 71 2.58 -6.38 11.18
C LEU A 71 3.87 -5.84 11.79
N LEU A 72 5.01 -6.01 11.11
CA LEU A 72 6.31 -5.50 11.58
C LEU A 72 6.30 -3.98 11.72
N GLU A 73 5.78 -3.26 10.73
CA GLU A 73 5.69 -1.80 10.76
C GLU A 73 4.74 -1.31 11.86
N ALA A 74 3.65 -2.02 12.13
CA ALA A 74 2.72 -1.70 13.21
C ALA A 74 3.33 -1.94 14.61
N THR A 75 4.08 -3.04 14.79
CA THR A 75 4.77 -3.32 16.06
C THR A 75 5.86 -2.29 16.34
N LEU A 76 6.68 -1.96 15.34
CA LEU A 76 7.74 -0.94 15.48
C LEU A 76 7.16 0.44 15.84
N GLU A 77 5.99 0.79 15.29
CA GLU A 77 5.30 2.04 15.61
C GLU A 77 4.76 2.07 17.04
N ALA A 78 4.25 0.94 17.54
CA ALA A 78 3.80 0.81 18.92
C ALA A 78 4.96 0.96 19.93
N GLU A 79 6.10 0.30 19.67
CA GLU A 79 7.29 0.37 20.53
C GLU A 79 7.84 1.81 20.61
N ASN A 80 7.93 2.51 19.48
CA ASN A 80 8.40 3.91 19.45
C ASN A 80 7.46 4.89 20.18
N LEU A 81 6.16 4.58 20.30
CA LEU A 81 5.20 5.40 21.03
C LEU A 81 5.34 5.24 22.54
N GLU A 82 5.67 4.02 23.01
CA GLU A 82 5.93 3.74 24.42
C GLU A 82 7.22 4.46 24.88
N GLU A 83 8.31 4.37 24.11
CA GLU A 83 9.60 5.02 24.44
C GLU A 83 9.53 6.56 24.47
N ARG A 84 8.60 7.17 23.73
CA ARG A 84 8.38 8.64 23.72
C ARG A 84 7.49 9.13 24.87
N SER A 85 6.85 8.21 25.59
CA SER A 85 5.94 8.51 26.70
C SER A 85 6.58 8.34 28.08
N GLU A 86 7.84 7.89 28.13
CA GLU A 86 8.72 7.84 29.32
C GLU A 86 9.66 9.04 29.40
#